data_AF-A0A2S9VBV4-F1
#
_entry.id   AF-A0A2S9VBV4-F1
#
_cell.length_a   1.000
_cell.length_b   1.000
_cell.length_c   1.000
_cell.angle_alpha   90.00
_cell.angle_beta   90.00
_cell.angle_gamma   90.00
#
_symmetry.space_group_name_H-M   'P 1'
#
loop_
_entity.id
_entity.type
_entity.pdbx_description
1 polymer ?
#
loop_
_entity_poly.entity_id
_entity_poly.type
_entity_poly.pdbx_seq_one_letter_code
_entity_poly.pdbx_strand_id
1 'polypeptide(L)'
;MSQVKIAMMGCFRSGTNFAKTLLEQNYNCEVKNNVFGWKHGLLPIISADSNAQYRFDYEKAFFITKNPFSFLSSLFKYHLTVQRNLIAPTEFKQFLRSKIIVFDQGQPNSPQLRFANPIDFWTMLNWNYWSHNDFVHIRYEWLVDNPEIITDRAATKMGLTPKPGEFLVPNREVKRINDAEKITTFDEYQTNQSFNKGRYTQHEYMNEYDASDIRYVKEQLDWQLIEHLGYTELLDELTN
;
A
#
# COMPACT_ATOMS: atom_id res chain seq x y z
N MET A 1 -21.68 -8.88 17.87
CA MET A 1 -20.95 -7.60 18.01
C MET A 1 -20.81 -7.00 16.62
N SER A 2 -21.02 -5.69 16.44
CA SER A 2 -20.73 -5.04 15.16
C SER A 2 -19.23 -5.09 14.89
N GLN A 3 -18.83 -5.38 13.65
CA GLN A 3 -17.42 -5.34 13.27
C GLN A 3 -16.93 -3.89 13.22
N VAL A 4 -15.74 -3.64 13.76
CA VAL A 4 -15.09 -2.32 13.67
C VAL A 4 -14.76 -2.02 12.21
N LYS A 5 -15.22 -0.89 11.67
CA LYS A 5 -14.90 -0.47 10.30
C LYS A 5 -13.54 0.22 10.26
N ILE A 6 -12.65 -0.28 9.41
CA ILE A 6 -11.28 0.22 9.28
C ILE A 6 -11.06 0.77 7.88
N ALA A 7 -10.67 2.04 7.78
CA ALA A 7 -10.22 2.61 6.52
C ALA A 7 -8.78 2.18 6.21
N MET A 8 -8.50 1.87 4.94
CA MET A 8 -7.17 1.49 4.50
C MET A 8 -6.70 2.38 3.36
N MET A 9 -5.49 2.92 3.52
CA MET A 9 -4.77 3.63 2.46
C MET A 9 -3.46 2.93 2.10
N GLY A 10 -2.96 3.23 0.90
CA GLY A 10 -1.65 2.78 0.45
C GLY A 10 -1.50 2.93 -1.05
N CYS A 11 -0.28 3.18 -1.52
CA CYS A 11 -0.01 3.24 -2.95
C CYS A 11 -0.37 1.92 -3.65
N PHE A 12 -0.43 1.91 -4.97
CA PHE A 12 -0.57 0.66 -5.71
C PHE A 12 0.51 -0.35 -5.29
N ARG A 13 0.13 -1.63 -5.21
CA ARG A 13 1.08 -2.73 -4.97
C ARG A 13 1.86 -2.61 -3.65
N SER A 14 1.39 -1.82 -2.69
CA SER A 14 1.97 -1.66 -1.35
C SER A 14 1.67 -2.81 -0.39
N GLY A 15 0.77 -3.73 -0.75
CA GLY A 15 0.37 -4.85 0.12
C GLY A 15 -0.99 -4.67 0.80
N THR A 16 -1.80 -3.70 0.37
CA THR A 16 -3.15 -3.43 0.91
C THR A 16 -4.02 -4.68 1.04
N ASN A 17 -4.11 -5.52 0.01
CA ASN A 17 -4.92 -6.75 0.08
C ASN A 17 -4.38 -7.76 1.10
N PHE A 18 -3.05 -7.83 1.28
CA PHE A 18 -2.44 -8.76 2.23
C PHE A 18 -2.72 -8.32 3.66
N ALA A 19 -2.52 -7.03 3.96
CA ALA A 19 -2.88 -6.44 5.26
C ALA A 19 -4.38 -6.56 5.56
N LYS A 20 -5.25 -6.27 4.58
CA LYS A 20 -6.71 -6.48 4.71
C LYS A 20 -7.03 -7.93 5.08
N THR A 21 -6.44 -8.90 4.37
CA THR A 21 -6.67 -10.32 4.62
C THR A 21 -6.24 -10.70 6.04
N LEU A 22 -5.04 -10.31 6.46
CA LEU A 22 -4.54 -10.63 7.80
C LEU A 22 -5.42 -10.04 8.91
N LEU A 23 -5.88 -8.79 8.76
CA LEU A 23 -6.78 -8.16 9.74
C LEU A 23 -8.15 -8.84 9.76
N GLU A 24 -8.79 -9.01 8.60
CA GLU A 24 -10.15 -9.56 8.53
C GLU A 24 -10.21 -11.04 8.91
N GLN A 25 -9.14 -11.81 8.73
CA GLN A 25 -9.10 -13.22 9.15
C GLN A 25 -8.89 -13.38 10.65
N ASN A 26 -8.10 -12.49 11.27
CA ASN A 26 -7.63 -12.69 12.64
C ASN A 26 -8.31 -11.79 13.68
N TYR A 27 -9.02 -10.73 13.27
CA TYR A 27 -9.64 -9.75 14.18
C TYR A 27 -11.10 -9.45 13.81
N ASN A 28 -11.87 -8.96 14.79
CA ASN A 28 -13.28 -8.61 14.61
C ASN A 28 -13.46 -7.23 13.95
N CYS A 29 -13.05 -7.12 12.68
CA CYS A 29 -13.10 -5.90 11.91
C CYS A 29 -13.52 -6.13 10.45
N GLU A 30 -13.85 -5.03 9.78
CA GLU A 30 -14.10 -4.97 8.34
C GLU A 30 -13.22 -3.86 7.74
N VAL A 31 -12.37 -4.20 6.78
CA VAL A 31 -11.46 -3.24 6.12
C VAL A 31 -12.09 -2.70 4.84
N LYS A 32 -12.32 -1.39 4.80
CA LYS A 32 -12.98 -0.68 3.71
C LYS A 32 -11.96 -0.05 2.75
N ASN A 33 -12.17 -0.24 1.45
CA ASN A 33 -11.30 0.25 0.39
C ASN A 33 -11.70 1.62 -0.15
N ASN A 34 -12.95 2.05 0.01
CA ASN A 34 -13.47 3.26 -0.64
C ASN A 34 -13.95 4.35 0.34
N VAL A 35 -13.32 4.43 1.51
CA VAL A 35 -13.73 5.37 2.58
C VAL A 35 -13.51 6.83 2.20
N PHE A 36 -12.34 7.14 1.64
CA PHE A 36 -11.92 8.50 1.28
C PHE A 36 -12.11 8.79 -0.22
N GLY A 37 -12.93 8.01 -0.91
CA GLY A 37 -12.82 7.82 -2.35
C GLY A 37 -11.84 6.70 -2.65
N TRP A 38 -11.02 6.83 -3.69
CA TRP A 38 -10.13 5.75 -4.10
C TRP A 38 -8.95 5.55 -3.11
N LYS A 39 -8.80 4.35 -2.52
CA LYS A 39 -7.69 4.02 -1.56
C LYS A 39 -6.26 4.27 -2.06
N HIS A 40 -6.08 4.44 -3.37
CA HIS A 40 -4.78 4.72 -3.99
C HIS A 40 -4.62 6.21 -4.35
N GLY A 41 -5.58 7.06 -4.00
CA GLY A 41 -5.53 8.51 -4.15
C GLY A 41 -5.06 9.21 -2.89
N LEU A 42 -5.04 10.55 -2.94
CA LEU A 42 -4.76 11.41 -1.80
C LEU A 42 -5.97 11.50 -0.87
N LEU A 43 -5.72 11.62 0.43
CA LEU A 43 -6.69 12.15 1.37
C LEU A 43 -7.00 13.61 0.98
N PRO A 44 -8.29 13.98 0.87
CA PRO A 44 -8.65 15.35 0.54
C PRO A 44 -8.20 16.28 1.68
N ILE A 45 -7.72 17.48 1.32
CA ILE A 45 -7.50 18.57 2.28
C ILE A 45 -8.78 19.40 2.28
N ILE A 46 -9.51 19.39 3.39
CA ILE A 46 -10.76 20.14 3.54
C ILE A 46 -10.50 21.30 4.50
N SER A 47 -10.72 22.53 4.04
CA SER A 47 -10.59 23.73 4.89
C SER A 47 -11.73 23.80 5.90
N ALA A 48 -11.51 24.49 7.02
CA ALA A 48 -12.53 24.71 8.05
C ALA A 48 -13.77 25.44 7.51
N ASP A 49 -13.59 26.28 6.50
CA ASP A 49 -14.66 27.03 5.83
C ASP A 49 -15.29 26.28 4.64
N SER A 50 -14.86 25.04 4.39
CA SER A 50 -15.43 24.24 3.32
C SER A 50 -16.85 23.80 3.66
N ASN A 51 -17.73 23.85 2.67
CA ASN A 51 -19.05 23.20 2.77
C ASN A 51 -18.94 21.66 2.69
N ALA A 52 -17.76 21.12 2.34
CA ALA A 52 -17.46 19.70 2.44
C ALA A 52 -17.11 19.33 3.89
N GLN A 53 -17.54 18.17 4.35
CA GLN A 53 -17.26 17.69 5.70
C GLN A 53 -16.39 16.45 5.67
N TYR A 54 -15.48 16.34 6.63
CA TYR A 54 -14.75 15.10 6.95
C TYR A 54 -15.67 14.08 7.63
N ARG A 55 -16.74 13.65 6.94
CA ARG A 55 -17.63 12.59 7.41
C ARG A 55 -17.39 11.35 6.58
N PHE A 56 -16.56 10.48 7.11
CA PHE A 56 -16.24 9.20 6.50
C PHE A 56 -16.77 8.07 7.37
N ASP A 57 -17.21 6.98 6.73
CA ASP A 57 -17.76 5.80 7.42
C ASP A 57 -16.63 4.84 7.83
N TYR A 58 -15.84 5.24 8.83
CA TYR A 58 -14.86 4.40 9.50
C TYR A 58 -14.69 4.76 10.98
N GLU A 59 -14.19 3.80 11.76
CA GLU A 59 -13.90 3.97 13.19
C GLU A 59 -12.40 4.03 13.46
N LYS A 60 -11.60 3.32 12.64
CA LYS A 60 -10.14 3.25 12.72
C LYS A 60 -9.54 3.35 11.33
N ALA A 61 -8.24 3.66 11.24
CA ALA A 61 -7.59 3.72 9.95
C ALA A 61 -6.12 3.26 10.02
N PHE A 62 -5.64 2.72 8.91
CA PHE A 62 -4.23 2.43 8.72
C PHE A 62 -3.80 2.75 7.30
N PHE A 63 -2.49 2.90 7.12
CA PHE A 63 -1.88 2.88 5.80
C PHE A 63 -0.72 1.91 5.76
N ILE A 64 -0.54 1.29 4.60
CA ILE A 64 0.58 0.41 4.35
C ILE A 64 1.53 1.02 3.33
N THR A 65 2.81 0.94 3.66
CA THR A 65 3.91 1.38 2.80
C THR A 65 4.76 0.19 2.43
N LYS A 66 5.34 0.24 1.24
CA LYS A 66 6.36 -0.67 0.75
C LYS A 66 7.59 0.16 0.44
N ASN A 67 8.79 -0.37 0.66
CA ASN A 67 10.02 0.36 0.39
C ASN A 67 10.06 0.84 -1.09
N PRO A 68 10.67 2.00 -1.37
CA PRO A 68 10.63 2.60 -2.69
C PRO A 68 11.08 1.68 -3.83
N PHE A 69 12.18 0.94 -3.68
CA PHE A 69 12.69 0.05 -4.73
C PHE A 69 11.73 -1.09 -5.03
N SER A 70 11.25 -1.79 -3.99
CA SER A 70 10.27 -2.86 -4.18
C SER A 70 8.95 -2.34 -4.77
N PHE A 71 8.53 -1.14 -4.36
CA PHE A 71 7.34 -0.48 -4.87
C PHE A 71 7.47 -0.17 -6.37
N LEU A 72 8.56 0.47 -6.80
CA LEU A 72 8.80 0.89 -8.17
C LEU A 72 8.83 -0.32 -9.13
N SER A 73 9.57 -1.37 -8.77
CA SER A 73 9.57 -2.65 -9.49
C SER A 73 8.15 -3.26 -9.58
N SER A 74 7.43 -3.30 -8.46
CA SER A 74 6.07 -3.85 -8.42
C SER A 74 5.08 -3.03 -9.26
N LEU A 75 5.22 -1.70 -9.25
CA LEU A 75 4.39 -0.77 -10.00
C LEU A 75 4.64 -0.89 -11.50
N PHE A 76 5.90 -1.00 -11.92
CA PHE A 76 6.27 -1.19 -13.32
C PHE A 76 5.70 -2.50 -13.88
N LYS A 77 5.86 -3.63 -13.17
CA LYS A 77 5.26 -4.91 -13.58
C LYS A 77 3.74 -4.84 -13.65
N TYR A 78 3.12 -4.16 -12.69
CA TYR A 78 1.68 -3.92 -12.69
C TYR A 78 1.24 -3.07 -13.90
N HIS A 79 2.00 -2.03 -14.24
CA HIS A 79 1.74 -1.19 -15.41
C HIS A 79 1.73 -2.03 -16.69
N LEU A 80 2.78 -2.85 -16.91
CA LEU A 80 2.91 -3.69 -18.10
C LEU A 80 1.79 -4.72 -18.24
N THR A 81 1.34 -5.29 -17.12
CA THR A 81 0.38 -6.42 -17.12
C THR A 81 -1.08 -5.98 -17.10
N VAL A 82 -1.41 -4.87 -16.43
CA VAL A 82 -2.82 -4.49 -16.17
C VAL A 82 -3.27 -3.32 -17.05
N GLN A 83 -2.37 -2.38 -17.35
CA GLN A 83 -2.61 -1.24 -18.27
C GLN A 83 -3.93 -0.47 -18.02
N ARG A 84 -4.41 -0.41 -16.77
CA ARG A 84 -5.75 0.10 -16.44
C ARG A 84 -5.77 1.53 -15.91
N ASN A 85 -4.85 1.88 -15.01
CA ASN A 85 -4.95 3.08 -14.16
C ASN A 85 -3.62 3.83 -14.01
N LEU A 86 -2.71 3.61 -14.96
CA LEU A 86 -1.38 4.21 -15.00
C LEU A 86 -0.92 4.39 -16.45
N ILE A 87 -0.69 5.64 -16.86
CA ILE A 87 0.01 5.98 -18.11
C ILE A 87 1.47 6.26 -17.75
N ALA A 88 2.38 5.47 -18.31
CA ALA A 88 3.81 5.57 -18.09
C ALA A 88 4.58 4.87 -19.25
N PRO A 89 5.91 5.06 -19.35
CA PRO A 89 6.74 4.27 -20.26
C PRO A 89 6.77 2.78 -19.92
N THR A 90 7.00 1.96 -20.95
CA THR A 90 7.10 0.49 -20.85
C THR A 90 8.55 -0.01 -20.72
N GLU A 91 9.54 0.88 -20.76
CA GLU A 91 10.94 0.58 -20.46
C GLU A 91 11.25 1.03 -19.03
N PHE A 92 11.88 0.17 -18.21
CA PHE A 92 12.06 0.44 -16.78
C PHE A 92 12.87 1.71 -16.50
N LYS A 93 13.97 1.90 -17.23
CA LYS A 93 14.85 3.06 -17.07
C LYS A 93 14.13 4.38 -17.37
N GLN A 94 13.30 4.39 -18.42
CA GLN A 94 12.46 5.53 -18.77
C GLN A 94 11.32 5.71 -17.77
N PHE A 95 10.68 4.62 -17.33
CA PHE A 95 9.61 4.62 -16.34
C PHE A 95 10.03 5.36 -15.06
N LEU A 96 11.22 5.06 -14.53
CA LEU A 96 11.76 5.70 -13.34
C LEU A 96 11.91 7.22 -13.48
N ARG A 97 12.21 7.71 -14.68
CA ARG A 97 12.62 9.11 -14.93
C ARG A 97 11.55 9.95 -15.61
N SER A 98 10.44 9.33 -15.99
CA SER A 98 9.40 9.99 -16.76
C SER A 98 8.20 10.29 -15.91
N LYS A 99 7.52 11.36 -16.31
CA LYS A 99 6.19 11.68 -15.84
C LYS A 99 5.26 10.48 -15.92
N ILE A 100 4.45 10.32 -14.89
CA ILE A 100 3.37 9.35 -14.87
C ILE A 100 2.02 10.02 -14.62
N ILE A 101 0.96 9.38 -15.10
CA ILE A 101 -0.42 9.79 -14.85
C ILE A 101 -1.17 8.63 -14.22
N VAL A 102 -1.79 8.89 -13.07
CA VAL A 102 -2.59 7.93 -12.31
C VAL A 102 -4.05 8.37 -12.36
N PHE A 103 -4.97 7.44 -12.64
CA PHE A 103 -6.39 7.74 -12.86
C PHE A 103 -7.25 6.50 -12.59
N ASP A 104 -8.56 6.67 -12.35
CA ASP A 104 -9.48 5.54 -12.22
C ASP A 104 -10.25 5.30 -13.52
N GLN A 105 -9.87 4.28 -14.30
CA GLN A 105 -10.60 3.89 -15.51
C GLN A 105 -12.03 3.40 -15.23
N GLY A 106 -12.33 2.96 -14.01
CA GLY A 106 -13.70 2.62 -13.61
C GLY A 106 -14.66 3.81 -13.60
N GLN A 107 -14.12 5.04 -13.62
CA GLN A 107 -14.87 6.28 -13.55
C GLN A 107 -14.41 7.24 -14.66
N PRO A 108 -15.10 7.29 -15.82
CA PRO A 108 -14.64 8.04 -16.99
C PRO A 108 -14.34 9.53 -16.75
N ASN A 109 -15.01 10.14 -15.78
CA ASN A 109 -14.84 11.55 -15.42
C ASN A 109 -13.98 11.75 -14.16
N SER A 110 -13.26 10.72 -13.72
CA SER A 110 -12.37 10.82 -12.56
C SER A 110 -11.20 11.77 -12.83
N PRO A 111 -10.83 12.63 -11.88
CA PRO A 111 -9.64 13.46 -12.02
C PRO A 111 -8.39 12.60 -12.16
N GLN A 112 -7.40 13.14 -12.88
CA GLN A 112 -6.10 12.52 -13.05
C GLN A 112 -5.09 13.14 -12.10
N LEU A 113 -4.23 12.32 -11.52
CA LEU A 113 -3.07 12.74 -10.75
C LEU A 113 -1.83 12.63 -11.63
N ARG A 114 -1.02 13.69 -11.67
CA ARG A 114 0.18 13.80 -12.51
C ARG A 114 1.39 14.02 -11.63
N PHE A 115 2.39 13.14 -11.77
CA PHE A 115 3.60 13.15 -10.95
C PHE A 115 4.83 13.33 -11.83
N ALA A 116 5.88 13.95 -11.30
CA ALA A 116 7.12 14.16 -12.04
C ALA A 116 7.76 12.83 -12.48
N ASN A 117 7.65 11.82 -11.61
CA ASN A 117 8.13 10.45 -11.80
C ASN A 117 7.44 9.50 -10.80
N PRO A 118 7.61 8.18 -10.87
CA PRO A 118 6.98 7.26 -9.91
C PRO A 118 7.57 7.33 -8.48
N ILE A 119 8.73 7.95 -8.28
CA ILE A 119 9.31 8.21 -6.95
C ILE A 119 8.54 9.34 -6.26
N ASP A 120 8.22 10.41 -7.00
CA ASP A 120 7.37 11.52 -6.57
C ASP A 120 5.97 11.03 -6.21
N PHE A 121 5.39 10.14 -7.02
CA PHE A 121 4.12 9.48 -6.69
C PHE A 121 4.16 8.73 -5.34
N TRP A 122 5.22 7.95 -5.11
CA TRP A 122 5.41 7.25 -3.83
C TRP A 122 5.53 8.24 -2.66
N THR A 123 6.35 9.27 -2.84
CA THR A 123 6.64 10.27 -1.80
C THR A 123 5.39 11.06 -1.43
N MET A 124 4.70 11.63 -2.42
CA MET A 124 3.53 12.46 -2.20
C MET A 124 2.39 11.71 -1.49
N LEU A 125 2.08 10.49 -1.93
CA LEU A 125 1.01 9.71 -1.30
C LEU A 125 1.37 9.32 0.14
N ASN A 126 2.58 8.80 0.37
CA ASN A 126 2.96 8.36 1.70
C ASN A 126 3.13 9.53 2.68
N TRP A 127 3.61 10.69 2.23
CA TRP A 127 3.61 11.91 3.04
C TRP A 127 2.19 12.31 3.43
N ASN A 128 1.27 12.34 2.46
CA ASN A 128 -0.12 12.67 2.72
C ASN A 128 -0.77 11.71 3.73
N TYR A 129 -0.55 10.41 3.62
CA TYR A 129 -1.06 9.43 4.58
C TYR A 129 -0.42 9.56 5.96
N TRP A 130 0.90 9.68 6.02
CA TRP A 130 1.65 9.83 7.27
C TRP A 130 1.26 11.10 8.04
N SER A 131 0.97 12.19 7.31
CA SER A 131 0.56 13.47 7.92
C SER A 131 -0.81 13.42 8.63
N HIS A 132 -1.58 12.34 8.45
CA HIS A 132 -2.84 12.15 9.13
C HIS A 132 -2.65 11.35 10.44
N ASN A 133 -2.66 12.05 11.58
CA ASN A 133 -2.31 11.51 12.90
C ASN A 133 -3.11 10.27 13.37
N ASP A 134 -4.30 10.03 12.82
CA ASP A 134 -5.17 8.92 13.22
C ASP A 134 -4.77 7.58 12.56
N PHE A 135 -3.86 7.61 11.60
CA PHE A 135 -3.50 6.44 10.82
C PHE A 135 -2.41 5.62 11.50
N VAL A 136 -2.69 4.32 11.68
CA VAL A 136 -1.67 3.35 12.05
C VAL A 136 -0.82 3.02 10.82
N HIS A 137 0.49 3.19 10.92
CA HIS A 137 1.43 2.84 9.86
C HIS A 137 1.82 1.35 9.90
N ILE A 138 1.81 0.70 8.75
CA ILE A 138 2.33 -0.65 8.54
C ILE A 138 3.41 -0.64 7.45
N ARG A 139 4.56 -1.25 7.75
CA ARG A 139 5.61 -1.54 6.76
C ARG A 139 5.39 -2.92 6.16
N TYR A 140 5.35 -3.00 4.84
CA TYR A 140 5.04 -4.22 4.12
C TYR A 140 6.08 -5.32 4.34
N GLU A 141 7.35 -4.96 4.36
CA GLU A 141 8.47 -5.90 4.54
C GLU A 141 8.36 -6.59 5.90
N TRP A 142 8.14 -5.81 6.96
CA TRP A 142 7.90 -6.36 8.29
C TRP A 142 6.65 -7.24 8.35
N LEU A 143 5.56 -6.83 7.68
CA LEU A 143 4.33 -7.61 7.62
C LEU A 143 4.53 -8.95 6.89
N VAL A 144 5.37 -8.99 5.86
CA VAL A 144 5.71 -10.22 5.15
C VAL A 144 6.62 -11.11 6.00
N ASP A 145 7.59 -10.54 6.70
CA ASP A 145 8.53 -11.28 7.54
C ASP A 145 7.88 -11.86 8.78
N ASN A 146 7.11 -11.03 9.50
CA ASN A 146 6.52 -11.32 10.80
C ASN A 146 5.01 -10.99 10.81
N PRO A 147 4.17 -11.69 10.03
CA PRO A 147 2.77 -11.30 9.80
C PRO A 147 1.95 -11.23 11.09
N GLU A 148 2.11 -12.19 12.00
CA GLU A 148 1.41 -12.22 13.28
C GLU A 148 1.79 -11.02 14.16
N ILE A 149 3.08 -10.85 14.45
CA ILE A 149 3.59 -9.78 15.32
C ILE A 149 3.19 -8.41 14.80
N ILE A 150 3.31 -8.17 13.49
CA ILE A 150 3.03 -6.85 12.91
C ILE A 150 1.53 -6.58 12.84
N THR A 151 0.72 -7.59 12.53
CA THR A 151 -0.74 -7.45 12.53
C THR A 151 -1.25 -7.20 13.95
N ASP A 152 -0.71 -7.91 14.95
CA ASP A 152 -1.11 -7.73 16.34
C ASP A 152 -0.76 -6.36 16.91
N ARG A 153 0.44 -5.84 16.60
CA ARG A 153 0.81 -4.46 16.94
C ARG A 153 -0.15 -3.44 16.31
N ALA A 154 -0.53 -3.62 15.05
CA ALA A 154 -1.46 -2.72 14.37
C ALA A 154 -2.87 -2.83 14.98
N ALA A 155 -3.35 -4.05 15.24
CA ALA A 155 -4.64 -4.32 15.84
C ALA A 155 -4.75 -3.75 17.26
N THR A 156 -3.71 -3.90 18.08
CA THR A 156 -3.63 -3.33 19.43
C THR A 156 -3.72 -1.80 19.39
N LYS A 157 -2.97 -1.14 18.50
CA LYS A 157 -3.04 0.32 18.32
C LYS A 157 -4.43 0.79 17.88
N MET A 158 -5.12 -0.02 17.07
CA MET A 158 -6.50 0.26 16.65
C MET A 158 -7.56 -0.18 17.68
N GLY A 159 -7.18 -0.87 18.76
CA GLY A 159 -8.12 -1.38 19.76
C GLY A 159 -9.02 -2.50 19.27
N LEU A 160 -8.52 -3.36 18.36
CA LEU A 160 -9.29 -4.47 17.79
C LEU A 160 -9.25 -5.70 18.69
N THR A 161 -10.38 -6.42 18.74
CA THR A 161 -10.47 -7.68 19.47
C THR A 161 -10.13 -8.85 18.55
N PRO A 162 -9.21 -9.76 18.95
CA PRO A 162 -8.88 -10.93 18.16
C PRO A 162 -10.08 -11.87 18.02
N LYS A 163 -10.10 -12.64 16.92
CA LYS A 163 -11.00 -13.78 16.76
C LYS A 163 -10.44 -14.99 17.52
N PRO A 164 -11.30 -15.90 18.00
CA PRO A 164 -10.82 -17.14 18.59
C PRO A 164 -10.17 -18.02 17.53
N GLY A 165 -9.06 -18.68 17.86
CA GLY A 165 -8.35 -19.61 16.98
C GLY A 165 -6.86 -19.31 16.83
N GLU A 166 -6.20 -20.06 15.95
CA GLU A 166 -4.82 -19.82 15.56
C GLU A 166 -4.72 -18.64 14.56
N PHE A 167 -3.59 -17.94 14.56
CA PHE A 167 -3.35 -16.85 13.62
C PHE A 167 -3.16 -17.40 12.20
N LEU A 168 -4.01 -16.97 11.27
CA LEU A 168 -4.03 -17.41 9.89
C LEU A 168 -3.19 -16.50 9.00
N VAL A 169 -2.26 -17.10 8.25
CA VAL A 169 -1.42 -16.43 7.25
C VAL A 169 -1.68 -17.05 5.87
N PRO A 170 -2.05 -16.26 4.84
CA PRO A 170 -2.15 -16.76 3.47
C PRO A 170 -0.84 -17.39 2.99
N ASN A 171 -0.92 -18.57 2.39
CA ASN A 171 0.21 -19.28 1.79
C ASN A 171 0.31 -19.07 0.26
N ARG A 172 -0.71 -18.43 -0.33
CA ARG A 172 -0.81 -18.08 -1.75
C ARG A 172 -1.01 -16.59 -1.94
N GLU A 173 -0.88 -16.11 -3.18
CA GLU A 173 -1.16 -14.71 -3.46
C GLU A 173 -2.63 -14.38 -3.15
N VAL A 174 -2.86 -13.25 -2.49
CA VAL A 174 -4.20 -12.78 -2.15
C VAL A 174 -4.91 -12.18 -3.37
N LYS A 175 -6.22 -12.43 -3.48
CA LYS A 175 -7.08 -11.86 -4.53
C LYS A 175 -7.19 -10.35 -4.42
N ARG A 176 -7.60 -9.72 -5.52
CA ARG A 176 -8.10 -8.33 -5.51
C ARG A 176 -9.56 -8.38 -5.07
N ILE A 177 -9.84 -7.87 -3.87
CA ILE A 177 -11.15 -7.95 -3.24
C ILE A 177 -11.69 -6.53 -3.08
N ASN A 178 -12.88 -6.30 -3.62
CA ASN A 178 -13.59 -5.04 -3.49
C ASN A 178 -14.58 -5.04 -2.31
N ASP A 179 -15.06 -3.87 -1.90
CA ASP A 179 -15.98 -3.73 -0.74
C ASP A 179 -17.34 -4.42 -0.94
N ALA A 180 -17.71 -4.75 -2.19
CA ALA A 180 -18.95 -5.44 -2.52
C ALA A 180 -18.84 -6.97 -2.40
N GLU A 181 -17.63 -7.52 -2.33
CA GLU A 181 -17.41 -8.96 -2.25
C GLU A 181 -17.52 -9.42 -0.79
N LYS A 182 -18.54 -10.24 -0.50
CA LYS A 182 -18.67 -10.89 0.80
C LYS A 182 -17.84 -12.16 0.79
N ILE A 183 -16.71 -12.14 1.46
CA ILE A 183 -15.89 -13.32 1.66
C ILE A 183 -16.29 -14.01 2.95
N THR A 184 -16.50 -15.32 2.88
CA THR A 184 -17.01 -16.12 4.00
C THR A 184 -15.97 -17.12 4.50
N THR A 185 -14.98 -17.47 3.68
CA THR A 185 -13.96 -18.48 4.02
C THR A 185 -12.54 -17.99 3.77
N PHE A 186 -11.56 -18.60 4.44
CA PHE A 186 -10.14 -18.27 4.31
C PHE A 186 -9.60 -18.48 2.88
N ASP A 187 -9.99 -19.58 2.22
CA ASP A 187 -9.51 -19.92 0.88
C ASP A 187 -10.02 -18.95 -0.20
N GLU A 188 -11.16 -18.30 0.03
CA GLU A 188 -11.71 -17.31 -0.88
C GLU A 188 -10.81 -16.07 -1.00
N TYR A 189 -10.02 -15.74 0.02
CA TYR A 189 -9.05 -14.63 -0.03
C TYR A 189 -7.86 -14.90 -0.95
N GLN A 190 -7.64 -16.15 -1.36
CA GLN A 190 -6.42 -16.57 -2.03
C GLN A 190 -6.66 -16.93 -3.50
N THR A 191 -5.66 -16.67 -4.34
CA THR A 191 -5.57 -17.17 -5.71
C THR A 191 -4.98 -18.58 -5.72
N ASN A 192 -4.83 -19.18 -6.90
CA ASN A 192 -4.13 -20.44 -7.08
C ASN A 192 -2.60 -20.28 -7.25
N GLN A 193 -2.08 -19.04 -7.24
CA GLN A 193 -0.67 -18.76 -7.45
C GLN A 193 0.09 -18.76 -6.12
N SER A 194 1.29 -19.35 -6.11
CA SER A 194 2.17 -19.29 -4.95
C SER A 194 2.67 -17.87 -4.72
N PHE A 195 2.74 -17.47 -3.45
CA PHE A 195 3.32 -16.19 -3.09
C PHE A 195 4.84 -16.32 -2.96
N ASN A 196 5.60 -15.64 -3.82
CA ASN A 196 7.05 -15.57 -3.69
C ASN A 196 7.43 -14.57 -2.58
N LYS A 197 7.48 -15.05 -1.33
CA LYS A 197 7.99 -14.28 -0.19
C LYS A 197 9.45 -13.86 -0.39
N GLY A 198 10.28 -14.76 -0.92
CA GLY A 198 11.72 -14.55 -1.16
C GLY A 198 12.02 -13.29 -1.96
N ARG A 199 11.18 -12.97 -2.96
CA ARG A 199 11.30 -11.73 -3.74
C ARG A 199 11.40 -10.47 -2.87
N TYR A 200 10.71 -10.44 -1.74
CA TYR A 200 10.66 -9.29 -0.85
C TYR A 200 11.70 -9.37 0.26
N THR A 201 11.89 -10.55 0.83
CA THR A 201 12.77 -10.78 1.99
C THR A 201 14.24 -10.94 1.61
N GLN A 202 14.53 -11.26 0.34
CA GLN A 202 15.87 -11.37 -0.22
C GLN A 202 16.15 -10.27 -1.25
N HIS A 203 15.27 -9.27 -1.33
CA HIS A 203 15.45 -8.08 -2.16
C HIS A 203 15.70 -8.35 -3.66
N GLU A 204 15.20 -9.46 -4.22
CA GLU A 204 15.40 -9.85 -5.62
C GLU A 204 14.96 -8.78 -6.64
N TYR A 205 14.07 -7.86 -6.22
CA TYR A 205 13.66 -6.71 -7.03
C TYR A 205 14.83 -5.77 -7.36
N MET A 206 15.91 -5.77 -6.57
CA MET A 206 17.10 -4.96 -6.83
C MET A 206 17.83 -5.36 -8.11
N ASN A 207 17.67 -6.60 -8.57
CA ASN A 207 18.26 -7.08 -9.83
C ASN A 207 17.74 -6.34 -11.07
N GLU A 208 16.66 -5.55 -10.94
CA GLU A 208 16.09 -4.74 -12.02
C GLU A 208 16.79 -3.37 -12.16
N TYR A 209 17.66 -2.98 -11.23
CA TYR A 209 18.27 -1.66 -11.15
C TYR A 209 19.75 -1.71 -11.52
N ASP A 210 20.18 -0.81 -12.39
CA ASP A 210 21.60 -0.50 -12.54
C ASP A 210 22.06 0.57 -11.52
N ALA A 211 23.37 0.79 -11.41
CA ALA A 211 23.92 1.77 -10.46
C ALA A 211 23.44 3.21 -10.71
N SER A 212 23.13 3.56 -11.97
CA SER A 212 22.58 4.87 -12.33
C SER A 212 21.11 5.01 -11.93
N ASP A 213 20.35 3.91 -11.93
CA ASP A 213 18.98 3.86 -11.44
C ASP A 213 18.94 4.00 -9.92
N ILE A 214 19.80 3.28 -9.20
CA ILE A 214 19.90 3.37 -7.73
C ILE A 214 20.22 4.81 -7.32
N ARG A 215 21.23 5.42 -7.94
CA ARG A 215 21.62 6.81 -7.67
C ARG A 215 20.46 7.77 -7.93
N TYR A 216 19.81 7.65 -9.08
CA TYR A 216 18.67 8.51 -9.43
C TYR A 216 17.54 8.37 -8.41
N VAL A 217 17.17 7.16 -8.01
CA VAL A 217 16.13 6.96 -6.98
C VAL A 217 16.52 7.64 -5.68
N LYS A 218 17.75 7.43 -5.17
CA LYS A 218 18.22 8.08 -3.93
C LYS A 218 18.18 9.61 -3.97
N GLU A 219 18.53 10.20 -5.10
CA GLU A 219 18.50 11.65 -5.31
C GLU A 219 17.08 12.22 -5.34
N GLN A 220 16.08 11.41 -5.67
CA GLN A 220 14.67 11.81 -5.75
C GLN A 220 13.88 11.51 -4.47
N LEU A 221 14.42 10.70 -3.56
CA LEU A 221 13.73 10.33 -2.33
C LEU A 221 13.74 11.48 -1.31
N ASP A 222 12.59 11.64 -0.66
CA ASP A 222 12.48 12.47 0.54
C ASP A 222 12.99 11.70 1.76
N TRP A 223 14.22 12.02 2.18
CA TRP A 223 14.87 11.35 3.31
C TRP A 223 14.21 11.61 4.66
N GLN A 224 13.51 12.74 4.82
CA GLN A 224 12.72 12.98 6.02
C GLN A 224 11.56 11.98 6.10
N LEU A 225 10.86 11.77 4.99
CA LEU A 225 9.81 10.76 4.93
C LEU A 225 10.36 9.34 5.12
N ILE A 226 11.51 9.01 4.54
CA ILE A 226 12.18 7.71 4.75
C ILE A 226 12.41 7.44 6.24
N GLU A 227 12.93 8.42 6.96
CA GLU A 227 13.16 8.32 8.41
C GLU A 227 11.85 8.13 9.17
N HIS A 228 10.83 8.94 8.89
CA HIS A 228 9.52 8.84 9.52
C HIS A 228 8.83 7.50 9.29
N LEU A 229 9.05 6.87 8.13
CA LEU A 229 8.53 5.55 7.80
C LEU A 229 9.46 4.41 8.23
N GLY A 230 10.60 4.71 8.84
CA GLY A 230 11.56 3.74 9.37
C GLY A 230 12.38 3.00 8.32
N TYR A 231 12.52 3.53 7.10
CA TYR A 231 13.20 2.84 6.00
C TYR A 231 14.71 3.10 5.90
N THR A 232 15.30 3.97 6.73
CA THR A 232 16.70 4.40 6.63
C THR A 232 17.68 3.22 6.56
N GLU A 233 17.69 2.34 7.57
CA GLU A 233 18.62 1.21 7.64
C GLU A 233 18.49 0.26 6.43
N LEU A 234 17.25 -0.02 6.02
CA LEU A 234 16.99 -0.87 4.86
C LEU A 234 17.51 -0.22 3.57
N LEU A 235 17.30 1.08 3.38
CA LEU A 235 17.77 1.75 2.17
C LEU A 235 19.30 1.88 2.14
N ASP A 236 19.95 2.01 3.29
CA ASP A 236 21.41 1.96 3.37
C ASP A 236 21.91 0.57 2.96
N GLU A 237 21.32 -0.51 3.48
CA GLU A 237 21.66 -1.88 3.09
C GLU A 237 21.49 -2.13 1.59
N LEU A 238 20.37 -1.67 1.01
CA LEU A 238 20.05 -1.92 -0.40
C LEU A 238 20.91 -1.13 -1.39
N THR A 239 21.57 -0.07 -0.94
CA THR A 239 22.19 0.90 -1.86
C THR A 239 23.67 1.17 -1.62
N ASN A 240 24.28 0.46 -0.67
CA ASN A 240 25.73 0.39 -0.48
C ASN A 240 26.32 -0.72 -1.34
#